data_AF-A0A7J4FKD7-F1
#
_entry.id   AF-A0A7J4FKD7-F1
#
_cell.length_a   1.000
_cell.length_b   1.000
_cell.length_c   1.000
_cell.angle_alpha   90.00
_cell.angle_beta   90.00
_cell.angle_gamma   90.00
#
_symmetry.space_group_name_H-M   'P 1'
#
loop_
_entity.id
_entity.type
_entity.pdbx_description
1 polymer ?
#
loop_
_entity_poly.entity_id
_entity_poly.type
_entity_poly.pdbx_seq_one_letter_code
_entity_poly.pdbx_strand_id
1 'polypeptide(L)' 'MPEDMLNQIFAPGMKMLASSRRSGEEVEVIDTDPKDADSQRITKYNDLWADRRKELYRFLLN' A
#
# COMPACT_ATOMS: atom_id res chain seq x y z
N MET A 1 -13.98 -22.64 3.46
CA MET A 1 -13.61 -22.14 2.13
C MET A 1 -12.70 -20.94 2.40
N PRO A 2 -11.44 -20.91 1.96
CA PRO A 2 -10.73 -19.63 2.01
C PRO A 2 -11.51 -18.69 1.12
N GLU A 3 -11.80 -17.50 1.63
CA GLU A 3 -12.58 -16.49 0.94
C GLU A 3 -11.91 -16.17 -0.39
N ASP A 4 -12.70 -15.97 -1.46
CA ASP A 4 -12.23 -15.68 -2.82
C ASP A 4 -11.24 -14.49 -2.79
N MET A 5 -9.93 -14.77 -2.73
CA MET A 5 -8.92 -13.73 -2.61
C MET A 5 -8.73 -13.05 -3.95
N LEU A 6 -9.06 -11.76 -4.00
CA LEU A 6 -8.86 -10.92 -5.19
C LEU A 6 -7.40 -10.44 -5.23
N ASN A 7 -6.74 -10.59 -6.38
CA ASN A 7 -5.46 -9.95 -6.62
C ASN A 7 -5.73 -8.47 -6.88
N GLN A 8 -5.07 -7.56 -6.17
CA GLN A 8 -5.31 -6.12 -6.30
C GLN A 8 -3.99 -5.35 -6.27
N ILE A 9 -3.95 -4.22 -6.97
CA ILE A 9 -2.83 -3.29 -6.93
C ILE A 9 -3.36 -1.90 -6.55
N PHE A 10 -2.71 -1.26 -5.58
CA PHE A 10 -3.05 0.08 -5.11
C PHE A 10 -1.86 1.03 -5.23
N ALA A 11 -2.14 2.28 -5.57
CA ALA A 11 -1.18 3.38 -5.45
C ALA A 11 -1.03 3.82 -3.97
N PRO A 12 0.06 4.53 -3.60
CA PRO A 12 0.29 5.00 -2.22
C PRO A 12 -0.86 5.83 -1.61
N GLY A 13 -1.64 6.53 -2.44
CA GLY A 13 -2.83 7.28 -2.04
C GLY A 13 -4.11 6.44 -1.87
N MET A 14 -3.98 5.11 -1.71
CA MET A 14 -5.10 4.16 -1.60
C MET A 14 -6.03 4.13 -2.83
N LYS A 15 -5.52 4.58 -3.99
CA LYS A 15 -6.24 4.46 -5.26
C LYS A 15 -6.06 3.05 -5.81
N MET A 16 -7.15 2.32 -6.02
CA MET A 16 -7.12 1.03 -6.72
C MET A 16 -6.72 1.24 -8.18
N LEU A 17 -5.69 0.54 -8.63
CA LEU A 17 -5.17 0.59 -9.99
C LEU A 17 -5.63 -0.62 -10.81
N ALA A 18 -5.74 -1.78 -10.16
CA ALA A 18 -6.10 -3.06 -10.76
C ALA A 18 -6.80 -3.95 -9.72
N SER A 19 -7.71 -4.81 -10.17
CA SER A 19 -8.32 -5.87 -9.35
C SER A 19 -8.75 -7.02 -10.24
N SER A 20 -8.35 -8.24 -9.88
CA SER A 20 -8.80 -9.44 -10.56
C SER A 20 -10.29 -9.69 -10.34
N ARG A 21 -10.85 -10.56 -11.17
CA ARG A 21 -12.14 -11.22 -10.94
C ARG A 21 -11.99 -12.26 -9.82
N ARG A 22 -13.14 -12.72 -9.30
CA ARG A 22 -13.20 -13.78 -8.27
C ARG A 22 -12.81 -15.16 -8.77
N SER A 23 -12.88 -15.38 -10.08
CA SER A 23 -12.61 -16.68 -10.69
C SER A 23 -12.07 -16.52 -12.11
N GLY A 24 -11.38 -17.57 -12.55
CA GLY A 24 -10.65 -17.58 -13.82
C GLY A 24 -9.23 -17.04 -13.66
N GLU A 25 -8.37 -17.42 -14.60
CA GLU A 25 -7.03 -16.87 -14.70
C GLU A 25 -7.09 -15.51 -15.39
N GLU A 26 -6.39 -14.52 -14.84
CA GLU A 26 -6.37 -13.14 -15.34
C GLU A 26 -4.98 -12.55 -15.12
N VAL A 27 -4.54 -11.72 -16.08
CA VAL A 27 -3.30 -10.95 -15.99
C VAL A 27 -3.64 -9.51 -16.31
N GLU A 28 -3.31 -8.61 -15.39
CA GLU A 28 -3.45 -7.17 -15.56
C GLU A 28 -2.07 -6.53 -15.40
N VAL A 29 -1.70 -5.68 -16.35
CA VAL A 29 -0.43 -4.94 -16.34
C VAL A 29 -0.76 -3.47 -16.18
N ILE A 30 -0.12 -2.84 -15.21
CA ILE A 30 -0.28 -1.41 -14.96
C ILE A 30 1.06 -0.68 -15.20
N ASP A 31 0.97 0.55 -15.66
CA ASP A 31 2.09 1.48 -15.63
C ASP A 31 2.20 2.10 -14.23
N THR A 32 3.43 2.19 -13.71
CA THR A 32 3.71 2.80 -12.40
C THR A 32 4.97 3.67 -12.49
N ASP A 33 4.99 4.77 -11.74
CA ASP A 33 6.23 5.50 -11.46
C ASP A 33 6.65 5.23 -10.01
N PRO A 34 7.76 4.52 -9.77
CA PRO A 34 8.27 4.28 -8.42
C PRO A 34 8.46 5.56 -7.59
N LYS A 35 8.69 6.71 -8.25
CA LYS A 35 8.84 8.01 -7.57
C LYS A 35 7.60 8.42 -6.79
N ASP A 36 6.43 7.92 -7.14
CA ASP A 36 5.18 8.18 -6.41
C ASP A 36 5.24 7.63 -4.97
N ALA A 37 6.12 6.65 -4.70
CA ALA A 37 6.32 6.07 -3.38
C ALA A 37 7.53 6.64 -2.62
N ASP A 38 8.42 7.38 -3.28
CA ASP A 38 9.68 7.87 -2.69
C ASP A 38 9.42 8.93 -1.60
N SER A 39 8.49 9.86 -1.85
CA SER A 39 8.14 10.92 -0.91
C SER A 39 7.13 10.43 0.11
N GLN A 40 7.49 10.56 1.38
CA GLN A 40 6.63 10.16 2.51
C GLN A 40 6.05 11.38 3.24
N ARG A 41 6.28 12.57 2.67
CA ARG A 41 5.57 13.81 2.99
C ARG A 41 4.13 13.72 2.52
N ILE A 42 3.20 13.67 3.46
CA ILE A 42 1.75 13.68 3.19
C ILE A 42 1.23 15.12 3.13
N THR A 43 1.75 15.99 4.00
CA THR A 43 1.33 17.40 4.07
C THR A 43 2.55 18.31 4.16
N LYS A 44 2.31 19.63 4.28
CA LYS A 44 3.38 20.59 4.56
C LYS A 44 4.14 20.27 5.85
N TYR A 45 3.46 19.69 6.84
CA TYR A 45 3.97 19.51 8.20
C TYR A 45 4.09 18.05 8.64
N ASN A 46 3.73 17.09 7.77
CA ASN A 46 3.74 15.67 8.10
C ASN A 46 4.58 14.86 7.11
N ASP A 47 5.47 14.06 7.66
CA ASP A 47 6.30 13.08 6.94
C ASP A 47 6.25 11.75 7.69
N LEU A 48 5.79 10.69 7.04
CA LEU A 48 5.53 9.41 7.70
C LEU A 48 6.77 8.80 8.34
N TRP A 49 7.97 9.02 7.80
CA TRP A 49 9.18 8.46 8.37
C TRP A 49 9.67 9.28 9.56
N ALA A 50 9.68 10.61 9.43
CA ALA A 50 10.11 11.52 10.48
C ALA A 50 9.15 11.52 11.68
N ASP A 51 7.86 11.34 11.43
CA ASP A 51 6.81 11.41 12.46
C ASP A 51 6.72 10.11 13.30
N ARG A 52 7.51 9.07 12.99
CA ARG A 52 7.54 7.82 13.76
C ARG A 52 8.11 8.03 15.16
N ARG A 53 7.32 7.68 16.18
CA ARG A 53 7.73 7.64 17.59
C ARG A 53 8.08 6.22 18.02
N LYS A 54 9.20 5.71 17.50
CA LYS A 54 9.59 4.29 17.60
C LYS A 54 9.70 3.80 19.05
N GLU A 55 10.04 4.69 19.98
CA GLU A 55 10.10 4.42 21.41
C GLU A 55 8.77 3.96 22.02
N LEU A 56 7.64 4.36 21.42
CA LEU A 56 6.31 3.96 21.88
C LEU A 56 5.93 2.55 21.41
N TYR A 57 6.61 1.99 20.42
CA TYR A 57 6.25 0.69 19.83
C TYR A 57 6.87 -0.50 20.56
N ARG A 58 7.61 -0.29 21.65
CA ARG A 58 8.34 -1.36 22.36
C ARG A 58 7.45 -2.53 22.75
N PHE A 59 6.19 -2.28 23.11
CA PHE A 59 5.23 -3.32 23.50
C PHE A 59 4.78 -4.23 22.35
N LEU A 60 4.97 -3.82 21.09
CA LEU A 60 4.63 -4.63 19.90
C LEU A 60 5.72 -5.62 19.52
N LEU A 61 6.90 -5.53 20.13
CA LEU A 61 8.05 -6.39 19.84
C LEU A 61 8.16 -7.59 20.81
N ASN A 62 7.14 -7.81 21.64
CA ASN A 62 7.06 -8.87 22.66
C ASN A 62 6.08 -9.97 22.25
#